data_AF-A0A550G9I6-F1
#
_entry.id   AF-A0A550G9I6-F1
#
_cell.length_a   1.000
_cell.length_b   1.000
_cell.length_c   1.000
_cell.angle_alpha   90.00
_cell.angle_beta   90.00
_cell.angle_gamma   90.00
#
_symmetry.space_group_name_H-M   'P 1'
#
loop_
_entity.id
_entity.type
_entity.pdbx_description
1 polymer ?
#
loop_
_entity_poly.entity_id
_entity_poly.type
_entity_poly.pdbx_seq_one_letter_code
_entity_poly.pdbx_strand_id
1 'polypeptide(L)'
;YFVEVDGRLIGKRRSELGLSIGNLAEMIGVSRRTLYGYERCMAKASVSTAYKLAKVLGVPVAKAINVFEKSKKQRACLFLRAKRAISGRVLLTRVFRKFAFCDISPVRKAPFDFVMNVPDEDCVIVGAVVADGEVRLNARVEELLSVSRVVNAHPVLITEKRGSFRDDMLCVCADELAVMRSPMDLVASI
;
A
#
# COMPACT_ATOMS: atom_id res chain seq x y z
N TYR A 1 -3.80 -21.28 -2.33
CA TYR A 1 -2.56 -20.51 -2.54
C TYR A 1 -2.42 -20.14 -4.01
N PHE A 2 -1.99 -18.91 -4.31
CA PHE A 2 -1.86 -18.36 -5.68
C PHE A 2 -0.47 -17.78 -5.91
N VAL A 3 -0.02 -17.80 -7.16
CA VAL A 3 1.29 -17.30 -7.62
C VAL A 3 1.13 -16.37 -8.81
N GLU A 4 2.05 -15.40 -8.93
CA GLU A 4 2.15 -14.57 -10.12
C GLU A 4 2.88 -15.33 -11.23
N VAL A 5 2.32 -15.34 -12.44
CA VAL A 5 2.89 -16.02 -13.61
C VAL A 5 3.37 -15.02 -14.65
N ASP A 6 4.40 -15.38 -15.41
CA ASP A 6 4.89 -14.58 -16.51
C ASP A 6 4.04 -14.79 -17.77
N GLY A 7 3.08 -13.89 -17.98
CA GLY A 7 2.19 -13.93 -19.13
C GLY A 7 2.89 -13.81 -20.48
N ARG A 8 4.00 -13.07 -20.56
CA ARG A 8 4.77 -12.94 -21.81
C ARG A 8 5.46 -14.26 -22.14
N LEU A 9 6.07 -14.89 -21.14
CA LEU A 9 6.69 -16.21 -21.29
C LEU A 9 5.67 -17.28 -21.72
N ILE A 10 4.49 -17.28 -21.09
CA ILE A 10 3.40 -18.21 -21.43
C ILE A 10 2.98 -18.02 -22.89
N GLY A 11 2.66 -16.79 -23.31
CA GLY A 11 2.21 -16.52 -24.67
C GLY A 11 3.27 -16.84 -25.74
N LYS A 12 4.55 -16.58 -25.43
CA LYS A 12 5.69 -16.92 -26.29
C LYS A 12 5.81 -18.45 -26.45
N ARG A 13 5.92 -19.19 -25.34
CA ARG A 13 6.06 -20.66 -25.39
C ARG A 13 4.85 -21.35 -25.99
N ARG A 14 3.64 -20.87 -25.70
CA ARG A 14 2.41 -21.39 -26.32
C ARG A 14 2.49 -21.27 -27.85
N SER A 15 2.89 -20.12 -28.36
CA SER A 15 3.02 -19.87 -29.79
C SER A 15 4.13 -20.71 -30.43
N GLU A 16 5.28 -20.85 -29.78
CA GLU A 16 6.38 -21.72 -30.22
C GLU A 16 5.98 -23.20 -30.31
N LEU A 17 5.08 -23.65 -29.43
CA LEU A 17 4.52 -25.00 -29.42
C LEU A 17 3.31 -25.16 -30.36
N GLY A 18 2.92 -24.12 -31.11
CA GLY A 18 1.77 -24.16 -32.03
C GLY A 18 0.42 -24.31 -31.33
N LEU A 19 0.32 -24.02 -30.04
CA LEU A 19 -0.90 -24.21 -29.26
C LEU A 19 -1.83 -23.00 -29.37
N SER A 20 -3.12 -23.25 -29.59
CA SER A 20 -4.13 -22.19 -29.45
C SER A 20 -4.39 -21.85 -27.97
N ILE A 21 -5.01 -20.71 -27.69
CA ILE A 21 -5.49 -20.37 -26.34
C ILE A 21 -6.48 -21.44 -25.84
N GLY A 22 -7.31 -21.98 -26.73
CA GLY A 22 -8.22 -23.07 -26.38
C GLY A 22 -7.46 -24.32 -25.92
N ASN A 23 -6.50 -24.76 -26.73
CA ASN A 23 -5.77 -26.00 -26.51
C ASN A 23 -5.03 -25.96 -25.17
N LEU A 24 -4.26 -24.89 -24.91
CA LEU A 24 -3.53 -24.78 -23.66
C LEU A 24 -4.47 -24.66 -22.44
N ALA A 25 -5.61 -23.97 -22.59
CA ALA A 25 -6.57 -23.80 -21.50
C ALA A 25 -7.20 -25.15 -21.11
N GLU A 26 -7.54 -25.97 -22.11
CA GLU A 26 -8.04 -27.32 -21.92
C GLU A 26 -6.99 -28.22 -21.25
N MET A 27 -5.75 -28.22 -21.74
CA MET A 27 -4.65 -29.02 -21.18
C MET A 27 -4.38 -28.74 -19.69
N ILE A 28 -4.53 -27.48 -19.25
CA ILE A 28 -4.31 -27.10 -17.85
C ILE A 28 -5.60 -27.11 -17.00
N GLY A 29 -6.76 -27.37 -17.63
CA GLY A 29 -8.06 -27.43 -16.97
C GLY A 29 -8.58 -26.09 -16.48
N VAL A 30 -8.46 -25.03 -17.30
CA VAL A 30 -9.00 -23.70 -17.00
C VAL A 30 -9.82 -23.16 -18.17
N SER A 31 -10.58 -22.09 -17.95
CA SER A 31 -11.32 -21.45 -19.03
C SER A 31 -10.39 -20.70 -20.00
N ARG A 32 -10.80 -20.57 -21.28
CA ARG A 32 -10.12 -19.71 -22.27
C ARG A 32 -9.90 -18.28 -21.75
N ARG A 33 -10.90 -17.74 -21.05
CA ARG A 33 -10.83 -16.41 -20.40
C ARG A 33 -9.74 -16.36 -19.34
N THR A 34 -9.58 -17.43 -18.56
CA THR A 34 -8.55 -17.55 -17.53
C THR A 34 -7.16 -17.60 -18.15
N LEU A 35 -6.95 -18.42 -19.19
CA LEU A 35 -5.66 -18.47 -19.87
C LEU A 35 -5.31 -17.13 -20.54
N TYR A 36 -6.28 -16.48 -21.19
CA TYR A 36 -6.13 -15.12 -21.70
C TYR A 36 -5.68 -14.15 -20.60
N GLY A 37 -6.31 -14.26 -19.42
CA GLY A 37 -5.93 -13.49 -18.24
C GLY A 37 -4.50 -13.76 -17.78
N TYR A 38 -4.00 -14.99 -17.86
CA TYR A 38 -2.60 -15.31 -17.56
C TYR A 38 -1.64 -14.67 -18.55
N GLU A 39 -1.85 -14.80 -19.86
CA GLU A 39 -0.98 -14.20 -20.89
C GLU A 39 -0.93 -12.67 -20.80
N ARG A 40 -2.02 -12.04 -20.39
CA ARG A 40 -2.11 -10.58 -20.18
C ARG A 40 -1.74 -10.12 -18.77
N CYS A 41 -1.26 -11.01 -17.89
CA CYS A 41 -0.93 -10.71 -16.50
C CYS A 41 -2.11 -10.10 -15.70
N MET A 42 -3.35 -10.41 -16.08
CA MET A 42 -4.58 -9.94 -15.44
C MET A 42 -5.09 -10.89 -14.34
N ALA A 43 -4.58 -12.13 -14.29
CA ALA A 43 -4.98 -13.13 -13.32
C ALA A 43 -3.75 -13.81 -12.70
N LYS A 44 -3.87 -14.19 -11.42
CA LYS A 44 -2.90 -15.06 -10.74
C LYS A 44 -3.33 -16.51 -10.90
N ALA A 45 -2.36 -17.41 -11.05
CA ALA A 45 -2.64 -18.83 -11.14
C ALA A 45 -2.65 -19.47 -9.74
N SER A 46 -3.44 -20.52 -9.53
CA SER A 46 -3.22 -21.38 -8.37
C SER A 46 -1.86 -22.07 -8.51
N VAL A 47 -1.28 -22.50 -7.40
CA VAL A 47 0.00 -23.25 -7.42
C VAL A 47 -0.12 -24.48 -8.33
N SER A 48 -1.21 -25.23 -8.23
CA SER A 48 -1.45 -26.41 -9.07
C SER A 48 -1.54 -26.08 -10.56
N THR A 49 -2.24 -25.00 -10.94
CA THR A 49 -2.31 -24.56 -12.34
C THR A 49 -0.96 -24.07 -12.85
N ALA A 50 -0.15 -23.39 -12.03
CA ALA A 50 1.19 -22.96 -12.40
C ALA A 50 2.11 -24.16 -12.68
N TYR A 51 2.03 -25.22 -11.87
CA TYR A 51 2.75 -26.47 -12.14
C TYR A 51 2.32 -27.13 -13.44
N LYS A 52 1.01 -27.20 -13.73
CA LYS A 52 0.50 -27.72 -15.01
C LYS A 52 1.01 -26.92 -16.20
N LEU A 53 0.95 -25.59 -16.11
CA LEU A 53 1.48 -24.69 -17.14
C LEU A 53 2.98 -24.93 -17.37
N ALA A 54 3.77 -25.01 -16.31
CA ALA A 54 5.20 -25.27 -16.42
C ALA A 54 5.49 -26.62 -17.08
N LYS A 55 4.72 -27.66 -16.73
CA LYS A 55 4.83 -28.99 -17.32
C LYS A 55 4.50 -29.00 -18.82
N VAL A 56 3.42 -28.32 -19.23
CA VAL A 56 2.99 -28.27 -20.64
C VAL A 56 3.94 -27.43 -21.49
N LEU A 57 4.43 -26.30 -20.96
CA LEU A 57 5.27 -25.35 -21.71
C LEU A 57 6.78 -25.67 -21.63
N GLY A 58 7.17 -26.57 -20.74
CA GLY A 58 8.55 -26.98 -20.51
C GLY A 58 9.43 -25.87 -19.91
N VAL A 59 8.84 -24.85 -19.29
CA VAL A 59 9.57 -23.73 -18.67
C VAL A 59 8.93 -23.34 -17.34
N PRO A 60 9.71 -22.84 -16.36
CA PRO A 60 9.13 -22.29 -15.14
C PRO A 60 8.32 -21.03 -15.49
N VAL A 61 7.02 -21.04 -15.19
CA VAL A 61 6.12 -19.91 -15.49
C VAL A 61 5.89 -18.98 -14.31
N ALA A 62 6.19 -19.41 -13.09
CA ALA A 62 6.01 -18.59 -11.89
C ALA A 62 7.13 -17.53 -11.80
N LYS A 63 6.76 -16.28 -11.56
CA LYS A 63 7.75 -15.21 -11.39
C LYS A 63 8.46 -15.37 -10.06
N ALA A 64 9.78 -15.30 -10.08
CA ALA A 64 10.58 -15.19 -8.86
C ALA A 64 10.26 -13.87 -8.15
N ILE A 65 10.14 -13.94 -6.83
CA ILE A 65 9.97 -12.76 -5.99
C ILE A 65 11.33 -12.48 -5.36
N ASN A 66 11.90 -11.31 -5.67
CA ASN A 66 13.02 -10.80 -4.91
C ASN A 66 12.46 -10.02 -3.71
N VAL A 67 12.53 -10.63 -2.53
CA VAL A 67 12.05 -10.04 -1.27
C VAL A 67 12.81 -8.78 -0.85
N PHE A 68 13.99 -8.54 -1.43
CA PHE A 68 14.82 -7.36 -1.15
C PHE A 68 14.68 -6.26 -2.22
N GLU A 69 13.90 -6.47 -3.28
CA GLU A 69 13.79 -5.52 -4.39
C GLU A 69 12.72 -4.45 -4.11
N LYS A 70 13.15 -3.20 -3.85
CA LYS A 70 12.28 -2.02 -3.76
C LYS A 70 11.76 -1.62 -5.15
N SER A 71 10.74 -2.32 -5.66
CA SER A 71 10.31 -2.15 -7.06
C SER A 71 9.57 -0.81 -7.34
N LYS A 72 9.98 -0.08 -8.38
CA LYS A 72 9.30 1.15 -8.86
C LYS A 72 7.83 0.94 -9.29
N LYS A 73 7.43 -0.28 -9.66
CA LYS A 73 6.04 -0.65 -10.03
C LYS A 73 5.09 -0.68 -8.83
N GLN A 74 5.61 -0.92 -7.62
CA GLN A 74 4.82 -0.77 -6.40
C GLN A 74 4.34 0.67 -6.24
N ARG A 75 5.16 1.68 -6.57
CA ARG A 75 4.79 3.10 -6.42
C ARG A 75 3.51 3.46 -7.18
N ALA A 76 3.36 3.09 -8.46
CA ALA A 76 2.14 3.39 -9.23
C ALA A 76 0.88 2.72 -8.64
N CYS A 77 0.99 1.47 -8.18
CA CYS A 77 -0.10 0.77 -7.51
C CYS A 77 -0.39 1.35 -6.11
N LEU A 78 0.64 1.76 -5.38
CA LEU A 78 0.57 2.47 -4.11
C LEU A 78 -0.11 3.84 -4.28
N PHE A 79 0.19 4.61 -5.33
CA PHE A 79 -0.49 5.87 -5.62
C PHE A 79 -1.99 5.69 -5.86
N LEU A 80 -2.39 4.68 -6.64
CA LEU A 80 -3.82 4.36 -6.86
C LEU A 80 -4.51 3.86 -5.59
N ARG A 81 -3.82 3.07 -4.77
CA ARG A 81 -4.31 2.60 -3.47
C ARG A 81 -4.42 3.75 -2.48
N ALA A 82 -3.43 4.66 -2.46
CA ALA A 82 -3.40 5.81 -1.60
C ALA A 82 -4.52 6.79 -1.96
N LYS A 83 -4.68 7.13 -3.25
CA LYS A 83 -5.81 7.92 -3.74
C LYS A 83 -7.16 7.34 -3.32
N ARG A 84 -7.35 6.02 -3.44
CA ARG A 84 -8.57 5.36 -2.95
C ARG A 84 -8.69 5.40 -1.43
N ALA A 85 -7.59 5.23 -0.70
CA ALA A 85 -7.57 5.19 0.75
C ALA A 85 -7.97 6.53 1.38
N ILE A 86 -7.51 7.62 0.79
CA ILE A 86 -7.75 8.99 1.27
C ILE A 86 -8.99 9.65 0.66
N SER A 87 -9.58 9.07 -0.38
CA SER A 87 -10.77 9.60 -1.07
C SER A 87 -11.91 9.86 -0.08
N GLY A 88 -12.45 11.08 -0.09
CA GLY A 88 -13.54 11.52 0.80
C GLY A 88 -13.08 11.99 2.20
N ARG A 89 -11.78 11.88 2.54
CA ARG A 89 -11.22 12.39 3.80
C ARG A 89 -10.45 13.68 3.53
N VAL A 90 -11.07 14.82 3.80
CA VAL A 90 -10.54 16.15 3.43
C VAL A 90 -9.18 16.42 4.07
N LEU A 91 -9.07 16.32 5.40
CA LEU A 91 -7.81 16.51 6.12
C LEU A 91 -6.72 15.55 5.68
N LEU A 92 -7.02 14.25 5.61
CA LEU A 92 -6.02 13.26 5.17
C LEU A 92 -5.54 13.57 3.75
N THR A 93 -6.43 14.02 2.86
CA THR A 93 -6.04 14.45 1.52
C THR A 93 -5.11 15.68 1.56
N ARG A 94 -5.34 16.64 2.48
CA ARG A 94 -4.45 17.79 2.67
C ARG A 94 -3.05 17.35 3.10
N VAL A 95 -2.95 16.45 4.08
CA VAL A 95 -1.66 15.88 4.54
C VAL A 95 -0.89 15.23 3.39
N PHE A 96 -1.55 14.37 2.61
CA PHE A 96 -0.91 13.68 1.49
C PHE A 96 -0.49 14.62 0.36
N ARG A 97 -1.24 15.71 0.11
CA ARG A 97 -0.84 16.72 -0.85
C ARG A 97 0.36 17.52 -0.35
N LYS A 98 0.34 17.89 0.94
CA LYS A 98 1.38 18.69 1.57
C LYS A 98 2.72 17.96 1.57
N PHE A 99 2.72 16.68 1.93
CA PHE A 99 3.92 15.85 2.02
C PHE A 99 4.05 14.86 0.85
N ALA A 100 3.56 15.22 -0.34
CA ALA A 100 3.59 14.35 -1.53
C ALA A 100 5.02 14.00 -1.99
N PHE A 101 6.01 14.79 -1.56
CA PHE A 101 7.44 14.58 -1.82
C PHE A 101 8.09 13.60 -0.83
N CYS A 102 7.39 13.18 0.22
CA CYS A 102 7.88 12.26 1.25
C CYS A 102 7.40 10.83 1.03
N ASP A 103 8.02 9.86 1.71
CA ASP A 103 7.54 8.49 1.75
C ASP A 103 6.37 8.35 2.73
N ILE A 104 5.20 8.84 2.32
CA ILE A 104 3.95 8.77 3.08
C ILE A 104 3.00 7.70 2.51
N SER A 105 2.47 6.85 3.38
CA SER A 105 1.58 5.73 3.04
C SER A 105 0.32 5.72 3.90
N PRO A 106 -0.89 5.59 3.33
CA PRO A 106 -2.12 5.59 4.11
C PRO A 106 -2.43 4.20 4.65
N VAL A 107 -3.09 4.17 5.80
CA VAL A 107 -3.46 2.97 6.54
C VAL A 107 -4.95 3.01 6.86
N ARG A 108 -5.65 1.89 6.64
CA ARG A 108 -7.13 1.81 6.78
C ARG A 108 -7.60 0.99 7.97
N LYS A 109 -6.77 0.06 8.44
CA LYS A 109 -7.13 -0.96 9.45
C LYS A 109 -6.20 -0.85 10.66
N ALA A 110 -5.91 0.37 11.07
CA ALA A 110 -5.05 0.69 12.20
C ALA A 110 -5.66 1.85 13.00
N PRO A 111 -5.23 2.07 14.25
CA PRO A 111 -5.63 3.25 15.03
C PRO A 111 -5.15 4.58 14.42
N PHE A 112 -4.25 4.54 13.44
CA PHE A 112 -3.74 5.68 12.67
C PHE A 112 -4.15 5.60 11.19
N ASP A 113 -4.05 6.74 10.52
CA ASP A 113 -4.46 6.90 9.11
C ASP A 113 -3.30 6.93 8.13
N PHE A 114 -2.07 7.22 8.58
CA PHE A 114 -0.90 7.19 7.73
C PHE A 114 0.39 6.90 8.51
N VAL A 115 1.39 6.44 7.77
CA VAL A 115 2.77 6.31 8.21
C VAL A 115 3.63 7.10 7.23
N MET A 116 4.59 7.85 7.74
CA MET A 116 5.55 8.59 6.95
C MET A 116 6.96 8.24 7.41
N ASN A 117 7.81 7.82 6.47
CA ASN A 117 9.22 7.63 6.73
C ASN A 117 9.96 8.91 6.31
N VAL A 118 10.84 9.41 7.18
CA VAL A 118 11.72 10.55 6.92
C VAL A 118 13.17 10.03 6.97
N PRO A 119 13.71 9.53 5.84
CA PRO A 119 14.98 8.81 5.85
C PRO A 119 16.17 9.67 6.25
N ASP A 120 16.13 10.95 5.87
CA ASP A 120 17.21 11.91 6.16
C ASP A 120 17.39 12.14 7.68
N GLU A 121 16.36 11.84 8.47
CA GLU A 121 16.29 12.08 9.92
C GLU A 121 16.15 10.77 10.72
N ASP A 122 16.29 9.62 10.05
CA ASP A 122 16.11 8.26 10.59
C ASP A 122 14.87 8.11 11.50
N CYS A 123 13.75 8.73 11.09
CA CYS A 123 12.55 8.80 11.91
C CYS A 123 11.29 8.31 11.16
N VAL A 124 10.36 7.75 11.93
CA VAL A 124 9.05 7.31 11.46
C VAL A 124 7.99 8.14 12.16
N ILE A 125 7.06 8.69 11.39
CA ILE A 125 5.90 9.44 11.89
C ILE A 125 4.65 8.57 11.66
N VAL A 126 3.84 8.41 12.70
CA VAL A 126 2.57 7.70 12.64
C VAL A 126 1.47 8.71 12.94
N GLY A 127 0.62 8.98 11.95
CA GLY A 127 -0.36 10.06 12.02
C GLY A 127 -1.80 9.59 12.02
N ALA A 128 -2.60 10.12 12.93
CA ALA A 128 -4.05 9.94 12.96
C ALA A 128 -4.77 11.26 12.64
N VAL A 129 -5.74 11.20 11.75
CA VAL A 129 -6.64 12.30 11.44
C VAL A 129 -7.94 12.09 12.21
N VAL A 130 -8.31 13.10 12.98
CA VAL A 130 -9.52 13.11 13.81
C VAL A 130 -10.53 14.07 13.20
N ALA A 131 -11.75 13.58 13.02
CA ALA A 131 -12.89 14.40 12.64
C ALA A 131 -13.61 14.94 13.89
N ASP A 132 -14.34 16.04 13.71
CA ASP A 132 -15.17 16.61 14.79
C ASP A 132 -16.21 15.58 15.27
N GLY A 133 -16.35 15.41 16.59
CA GLY A 133 -17.30 14.45 17.19
C GLY A 133 -16.89 12.97 17.20
N GLU A 134 -15.60 12.63 17.08
CA GLU A 134 -15.14 11.24 17.11
C GLU A 134 -15.38 10.57 18.48
N VAL A 135 -16.35 9.64 18.55
CA VAL A 135 -16.85 9.01 19.79
C VAL A 135 -15.76 8.24 20.56
N ARG A 136 -14.80 7.63 19.86
CA ARG A 136 -13.74 6.78 20.46
C ARG A 136 -12.36 7.44 20.45
N LEU A 137 -12.31 8.76 20.44
CA LEU A 137 -11.07 9.53 20.37
C LEU A 137 -10.03 9.09 21.40
N ASN A 138 -10.40 8.99 22.68
CA ASN A 138 -9.45 8.64 23.75
C ASN A 138 -8.83 7.25 23.54
N ALA A 139 -9.64 6.25 23.22
CA ALA A 139 -9.14 4.89 22.97
C ALA A 139 -8.21 4.85 21.75
N ARG A 140 -8.57 5.56 20.69
CA ARG A 140 -7.76 5.64 19.47
C ARG A 140 -6.41 6.33 19.71
N VAL A 141 -6.40 7.39 20.52
CA VAL A 141 -5.19 8.09 20.96
C VAL A 141 -4.29 7.17 21.78
N GLU A 142 -4.84 6.43 22.75
CA GLU A 142 -4.07 5.49 23.55
C GLU A 142 -3.48 4.34 22.72
N GLU A 143 -4.25 3.81 21.77
CA GLU A 143 -3.79 2.81 20.81
C GLU A 143 -2.67 3.35 19.91
N LEU A 144 -2.80 4.59 19.42
CA LEU A 144 -1.76 5.28 18.65
C LEU A 144 -0.46 5.40 19.46
N LEU A 145 -0.52 5.94 20.67
CA LEU A 145 0.65 6.11 21.55
C LEU A 145 1.28 4.76 21.92
N SER A 146 0.46 3.73 22.13
CA SER A 146 0.92 2.37 22.43
C SER A 146 1.72 1.79 21.26
N VAL A 147 1.16 1.82 20.04
CA VAL A 147 1.85 1.30 18.86
C VAL A 147 3.12 2.10 18.57
N SER A 148 3.04 3.43 18.61
CA SER A 148 4.17 4.32 18.34
C SER A 148 5.37 4.05 19.26
N ARG A 149 5.14 3.78 20.56
CA ARG A 149 6.22 3.40 21.48
C ARG A 149 6.90 2.08 21.11
N VAL A 150 6.11 1.08 20.71
CA VAL A 150 6.65 -0.25 20.35
C VAL A 150 7.48 -0.18 19.07
N VAL A 151 7.06 0.64 18.10
CA VAL A 151 7.77 0.77 16.82
C VAL A 151 8.76 1.94 16.79
N ASN A 152 9.00 2.60 17.92
CA ASN A 152 9.83 3.80 18.06
C ASN A 152 9.51 4.89 17.02
N ALA A 153 8.23 5.24 16.90
CA ALA A 153 7.74 6.25 15.97
C ALA A 153 7.16 7.46 16.70
N HIS A 154 7.12 8.60 16.02
CA HIS A 154 6.56 9.86 16.50
C HIS A 154 5.04 9.90 16.23
N PRO A 155 4.18 9.85 17.25
CA PRO A 155 2.74 9.94 17.09
C PRO A 155 2.32 11.39 16.81
N VAL A 156 1.47 11.60 15.79
CA VAL A 156 0.93 12.93 15.45
C VAL A 156 -0.57 12.85 15.29
N LEU A 157 -1.30 13.76 15.96
CA LEU A 157 -2.72 14.00 15.73
C LEU A 157 -2.90 15.14 14.74
N ILE A 158 -3.83 14.97 13.81
CA ILE A 158 -4.23 16.03 12.90
C ILE A 158 -5.74 16.27 13.04
N THR A 159 -6.11 17.51 13.33
CA THR A 159 -7.49 17.91 13.63
C THR A 159 -7.96 19.07 12.75
N GLU A 160 -9.27 19.24 12.59
CA GLU A 160 -9.82 20.42 11.89
C GLU A 160 -9.66 21.71 12.72
N LYS A 161 -9.87 21.60 14.04
CA LYS A 161 -9.80 22.71 14.99
C LYS A 161 -8.84 22.41 16.12
N ARG A 162 -8.27 23.45 16.71
CA ARG A 162 -7.42 23.33 17.90
C ARG A 162 -8.27 22.75 19.04
N GLY A 163 -7.82 21.62 19.58
CA GLY A 163 -8.40 20.97 20.76
C GLY A 163 -7.35 20.86 21.86
N SER A 164 -7.78 20.74 23.11
CA SER A 164 -6.87 20.36 24.20
C SER A 164 -6.65 18.84 24.17
N PHE A 165 -5.43 18.42 23.85
CA PHE A 165 -4.99 17.03 23.93
C PHE A 165 -3.93 16.87 25.02
N ARG A 166 -3.66 15.63 25.45
CA ARG A 166 -2.69 15.35 26.53
C ARG A 166 -1.27 15.78 26.12
N ASP A 167 -0.45 16.16 27.09
CA ASP A 167 0.93 16.65 26.90
C ASP A 167 1.85 15.70 26.10
N ASP A 168 1.60 14.39 26.17
CA ASP A 168 2.46 13.38 25.54
C ASP A 168 2.24 13.22 24.02
N MET A 169 1.39 14.06 23.41
CA MET A 169 0.96 13.89 22.02
C MET A 169 0.91 15.20 21.27
N LEU A 170 1.64 15.25 20.14
CA LEU A 170 1.59 16.40 19.26
C LEU A 170 0.24 16.48 18.54
N CYS A 171 -0.47 17.60 18.69
CA CYS A 171 -1.67 17.91 17.94
C CYS A 171 -1.41 19.05 16.97
N VAL A 172 -1.69 18.82 15.69
CA VAL A 172 -1.54 19.79 14.61
C VAL A 172 -2.91 20.08 14.01
N CYS A 173 -3.37 21.33 14.08
CA CYS A 173 -4.61 21.72 13.43
C CYS A 173 -4.41 21.96 11.93
N ALA A 174 -5.52 22.05 11.19
CA ALA A 174 -5.49 22.27 9.74
C ALA A 174 -4.73 23.55 9.33
N ASP A 175 -4.80 24.61 10.14
CA ASP A 175 -4.14 25.89 9.88
C ASP A 175 -2.63 25.81 10.11
N GLU A 176 -2.19 25.10 11.17
CA GLU A 176 -0.78 24.82 11.45
C GLU A 176 -0.17 23.96 10.35
N LEU A 177 -0.88 22.90 9.93
CA LEU A 177 -0.48 22.06 8.80
C LEU A 177 -0.27 22.87 7.51
N ALA A 178 -1.03 23.95 7.32
CA ALA A 178 -0.94 24.79 6.13
C ALA A 178 0.37 25.58 6.07
N VAL A 179 0.95 25.98 7.20
CA VAL A 179 2.19 26.77 7.25
C VAL A 179 3.47 25.92 7.28
N MET A 180 3.37 24.63 7.65
CA MET A 180 4.50 23.71 7.67
C MET A 180 5.17 23.56 6.30
N ARG A 181 6.46 23.27 6.27
CA ARG A 181 7.27 23.09 5.06
C ARG A 181 7.96 21.74 5.03
N SER A 182 8.33 21.21 6.18
CA SER A 182 9.04 19.96 6.36
C SER A 182 8.21 18.94 7.15
N PRO A 183 8.35 17.63 6.89
CA PRO A 183 7.86 16.58 7.79
C PRO A 183 8.31 16.77 9.23
N MET A 184 9.51 17.29 9.43
CA MET A 184 10.06 17.53 10.77
C MET A 184 9.28 18.58 11.55
N ASP A 185 8.51 19.45 10.90
CA ASP A 185 7.64 20.39 11.59
C ASP A 185 6.50 19.65 12.33
N LEU A 186 6.15 18.42 11.90
CA LEU A 186 5.22 17.53 12.60
C LEU A 186 5.87 16.81 13.80
N VAL A 187 7.16 17.01 14.04
CA VAL A 187 7.89 16.41 15.17
C VAL A 187 8.40 17.51 16.10
N ALA A 188 8.79 18.65 15.53
CA ALA A 188 9.42 19.77 16.22
C ALA A 188 8.46 20.84 16.75
N SER A 189 7.14 20.68 16.60
CA SER A 189 6.18 21.65 17.14
C SER A 189 6.17 21.60 18.68
N ILE A 190 7.01 22.44 19.28
CA ILE A 190 7.00 22.86 20.69
C ILE A 190 6.58 24.33 20.71
#